data_AF-A0A1X9YTB3-F1
#
_entry.id   AF-A0A1X9YTB3-F1
#
_cell.length_a   1.000
_cell.length_b   1.000
_cell.length_c   1.000
_cell.angle_alpha   90.00
_cell.angle_beta   90.00
_cell.angle_gamma   90.00
#
_symmetry.space_group_name_H-M   'P 1'
#
loop_
_entity.id
_entity.type
_entity.pdbx_description
1 polymer ?
#
loop_
_entity_poly.entity_id
_entity_poly.type
_entity_poly.pdbx_seq_one_letter_code
_entity_poly.pdbx_strand_id
1 'polypeptide(L)'
;METEELSERLTDAEALLALQDRRLKQVENREIKTPACNIPDYTASFEEIKQLLRTQHTALPILKIDAHLKALHKTISGIPKVLPVKHHHHLEDSALGFIGGGFVLLLLTAVSASLCFSLYRENSLLQERSLKYRLTRLYYPAITRWMDSTYSRSPDSTRQLVESLEARQQAILQAQELEKRKQEEAREATQKLEQLLNGKEKLPASR
;
A
#
# COMPACT_ATOMS: atom_id res chain seq x y z
N MET A 1 47.30 -63.71 81.70
CA MET A 1 47.08 -62.73 80.61
C MET A 1 47.22 -61.29 81.11
N GLU A 2 46.66 -60.87 82.25
CA GLU A 2 46.81 -59.47 82.71
C GLU A 2 48.23 -59.06 83.16
N THR A 3 49.03 -59.97 83.71
CA THR A 3 50.37 -59.62 84.24
C THR A 3 51.42 -59.42 83.16
N GLU A 4 51.25 -60.03 82.00
CA GLU A 4 52.20 -59.98 80.88
C GLU A 4 52.04 -58.66 80.11
N GLU A 5 50.79 -58.25 79.82
CA GLU A 5 50.49 -56.93 79.23
C GLU A 5 50.97 -55.77 80.13
N LEU A 6 50.90 -55.94 81.45
CA LEU A 6 51.35 -54.91 82.39
C LEU A 6 52.87 -54.76 82.38
N SER A 7 53.60 -55.86 82.21
CA SER A 7 55.06 -55.83 82.07
C SER A 7 55.50 -55.21 80.74
N GLU A 8 54.79 -55.50 79.65
CA GLU A 8 55.07 -54.92 78.33
C GLU A 8 54.84 -53.40 78.34
N ARG A 9 53.71 -52.95 78.94
CA ARG A 9 53.42 -51.52 79.14
C ARG A 9 54.44 -50.80 80.02
N LEU A 10 54.96 -51.46 81.05
CA LEU A 10 56.00 -50.88 81.90
C LEU A 10 57.30 -50.70 81.09
N THR A 11 57.66 -51.69 80.29
CA THR A 11 58.88 -51.68 79.46
C THR A 11 58.79 -50.60 78.37
N ASP A 12 57.62 -50.45 77.73
CA ASP A 12 57.35 -49.38 76.77
C ASP A 12 57.39 -47.99 77.41
N ALA A 13 56.88 -47.87 78.64
CA ALA A 13 56.94 -46.61 79.39
C ALA A 13 58.39 -46.24 79.76
N GLU A 14 59.21 -47.21 80.19
CA GLU A 14 60.63 -47.01 80.46
C GLU A 14 61.40 -46.62 79.20
N ALA A 15 61.11 -47.26 78.06
CA ALA A 15 61.71 -46.92 76.77
C ALA A 15 61.33 -45.49 76.33
N LEU A 16 60.08 -45.08 76.54
CA LEU A 16 59.61 -43.72 76.25
C LEU A 16 60.29 -42.67 77.13
N LEU A 17 60.46 -42.96 78.42
CA LEU A 17 61.15 -42.06 79.34
C LEU A 17 62.63 -41.89 78.96
N ALA A 18 63.31 -42.99 78.62
CA ALA A 18 64.70 -42.93 78.15
C ALA A 18 64.84 -42.14 76.84
N LEU A 19 63.85 -42.24 75.94
CA LEU A 19 63.81 -41.47 74.70
C LEU A 19 63.57 -39.98 74.97
N GLN A 20 62.67 -39.64 75.89
CA GLN A 20 62.44 -38.26 76.30
C GLN A 20 63.67 -37.63 76.94
N ASP A 21 64.37 -38.35 77.82
CA ASP A 21 65.61 -37.84 78.45
C ASP A 21 66.70 -37.54 77.41
N ARG A 22 66.85 -38.40 76.40
CA ARG A 22 67.77 -38.15 75.27
C ARG A 22 67.37 -36.93 74.44
N ARG A 23 66.07 -36.73 74.18
CA ARG A 23 65.57 -35.55 73.47
C ARG A 23 65.76 -34.29 74.28
N LEU A 24 65.55 -34.34 75.60
CA LEU A 24 65.80 -33.19 76.47
C LEU A 24 67.27 -32.79 76.46
N LYS A 25 68.19 -33.76 76.58
CA LYS A 25 69.64 -33.50 76.46
C LYS A 25 70.05 -32.93 75.10
N GLN A 26 69.40 -33.35 74.01
CA GLN A 26 69.62 -32.77 72.68
C GLN A 26 69.06 -31.35 72.54
N VAL A 27 67.98 -31.01 73.25
CA VAL A 27 67.41 -29.65 73.25
C VAL A 27 68.23 -28.73 74.14
N GLU A 28 68.68 -29.20 75.30
CA GLU A 28 69.49 -28.42 76.24
C GLU A 28 70.87 -28.06 75.67
N ASN A 29 71.52 -29.00 74.97
CA ASN A 29 72.83 -28.75 74.34
C ASN A 29 72.76 -28.02 72.99
N ARG A 30 71.57 -27.57 72.54
CA ARG A 30 71.45 -26.70 71.38
C ARG A 30 71.54 -25.24 71.82
N GLU A 31 72.68 -24.61 71.58
CA GLU A 31 72.78 -23.16 71.58
C GLU A 31 71.85 -22.57 70.50
N ILE A 32 70.70 -22.04 70.90
CA ILE A 32 69.77 -21.37 70.00
C ILE A 32 70.36 -20.00 69.63
N LYS A 33 71.04 -19.93 68.48
CA LYS A 33 71.35 -18.65 67.83
C LYS A 33 70.06 -18.09 67.22
N THR A 34 69.36 -17.23 67.95
CA THR A 34 68.22 -16.48 67.42
C THR A 34 68.72 -15.44 66.41
N PRO A 35 68.31 -15.50 65.13
CA PRO A 35 68.61 -14.42 64.19
C PRO A 35 67.86 -13.16 64.62
N ALA A 36 68.55 -12.01 64.65
CA ALA A 36 67.95 -10.72 64.96
C ALA A 36 66.78 -10.45 64.02
N CYS A 37 65.56 -10.38 64.56
CA CYS A 37 64.37 -10.06 63.80
C CYS A 37 64.34 -8.55 63.54
N ASN A 38 64.84 -8.11 62.38
CA ASN A 38 64.63 -6.74 61.90
C ASN A 38 63.21 -6.62 61.35
N ILE A 39 62.28 -6.16 62.18
CA ILE A 39 60.94 -5.77 61.73
C ILE A 39 61.09 -4.46 60.93
N PRO A 40 60.77 -4.41 59.62
CA PRO A 40 60.82 -3.18 58.84
C PRO A 40 59.80 -2.18 59.39
N ASP A 41 60.17 -0.91 59.48
CA ASP A 41 59.27 0.14 59.94
C ASP A 41 58.32 0.57 58.82
N TYR A 42 57.05 0.18 58.93
CA TYR A 42 56.00 0.44 57.94
C TYR A 42 55.22 1.75 58.20
N THR A 43 55.64 2.58 59.16
CA THR A 43 54.96 3.84 59.50
C THR A 43 54.84 4.79 58.31
N ALA A 44 55.86 4.88 57.45
CA ALA A 44 55.84 5.72 56.25
C ALA A 44 54.76 5.26 55.25
N SER A 45 54.68 3.95 54.99
CA SER A 45 53.67 3.37 54.08
C SER A 45 52.24 3.58 54.60
N PHE A 46 52.07 3.56 55.93
CA PHE A 46 50.76 3.80 56.54
C PHE A 46 50.30 5.25 56.42
N GLU A 47 51.21 6.22 56.54
CA GLU A 47 50.88 7.63 56.33
C GLU A 47 50.57 7.95 54.85
N GLU A 48 51.24 7.31 53.88
CA GLU A 48 50.88 7.42 52.47
C GLU A 48 49.45 6.92 52.19
N ILE A 49 49.07 5.76 52.75
CA ILE A 49 47.71 5.22 52.60
C ILE A 49 46.68 6.16 53.23
N LYS A 50 47.00 6.74 54.40
CA LYS A 50 46.14 7.68 55.10
C LYS A 50 45.97 9.00 54.33
N GLN A 51 47.01 9.47 53.65
CA GLN A 51 46.94 10.61 52.74
C GLN A 51 46.10 10.28 51.50
N LEU A 52 46.27 9.11 50.89
CA LEU A 52 45.47 8.66 49.75
C LEU A 52 43.97 8.59 50.09
N LEU A 53 43.61 8.06 51.26
CA LEU A 53 42.23 8.01 51.74
C LEU A 53 41.64 9.39 52.01
N ARG A 54 42.43 10.33 52.54
CA ARG A 54 41.99 11.73 52.71
C ARG A 54 41.79 12.46 51.38
N THR A 55 42.52 12.05 50.34
CA THR A 55 42.44 12.64 49.01
C THR A 55 41.24 12.10 48.21
N GLN A 56 40.79 10.87 48.49
CA GLN A 56 39.59 10.28 47.88
C GLN A 56 38.30 10.61 48.67
N HIS A 57 37.74 11.77 48.32
CA HIS A 57 36.43 12.28 48.72
C HIS A 57 35.24 11.29 48.58
N THR A 58 34.42 11.16 49.63
CA THR A 58 33.07 10.56 49.59
C THR A 58 31.94 11.56 49.29
N ALA A 59 32.21 12.86 49.13
CA ALA A 59 31.17 13.89 48.91
C ALA A 59 30.95 14.31 47.44
N LEU A 60 31.86 13.93 46.52
CA LEU A 60 31.84 14.40 45.13
C LEU A 60 30.94 13.64 44.11
N PRO A 61 30.44 12.41 44.33
CA PRO A 61 29.61 11.76 43.32
C PRO A 61 28.13 12.20 43.36
N ILE A 62 27.62 12.71 44.49
CA ILE A 62 26.18 12.93 44.69
C ILE A 62 25.64 14.11 43.85
N LEU A 63 26.40 15.20 43.77
CA LEU A 63 25.98 16.40 43.01
C LEU A 63 25.96 16.15 41.49
N LYS A 64 26.90 15.33 40.99
CA LYS A 64 26.93 14.94 39.57
C LYS A 64 25.77 14.01 39.24
N ILE A 65 25.44 13.07 40.12
CA ILE A 65 24.30 12.17 39.94
C ILE A 65 22.97 12.95 39.87
N ASP A 66 22.75 13.94 40.75
CA ASP A 66 21.52 14.76 40.72
C ASP A 66 21.42 15.61 39.43
N ALA A 67 22.54 16.15 38.97
CA ALA A 67 22.60 16.87 37.69
C ALA A 67 22.27 15.96 36.49
N HIS A 68 22.81 14.73 36.48
CA HIS A 68 22.50 13.74 35.45
C HIS A 68 21.04 13.28 35.51
N LEU A 69 20.46 13.11 36.70
CA LEU A 69 19.06 12.72 36.87
C LEU A 69 18.11 13.81 36.36
N LYS A 70 18.38 15.08 36.67
CA LYS A 70 17.61 16.22 36.16
C LYS A 70 17.70 16.35 34.64
N ALA A 71 18.88 16.13 34.06
CA ALA A 71 19.07 16.15 32.62
C ALA A 71 18.28 15.03 31.91
N LEU A 72 18.26 13.83 32.50
CA LEU A 72 17.46 12.70 32.01
C LEU A 72 15.97 12.99 32.10
N HIS A 73 15.50 13.48 33.25
CA HIS A 73 14.10 13.82 33.43
C HIS A 73 13.63 14.85 32.40
N LYS A 74 14.42 15.91 32.18
CA LYS A 74 14.12 16.94 31.16
C LYS A 74 14.04 16.36 29.74
N THR A 75 14.93 15.43 29.40
CA THR A 75 14.92 14.76 28.09
C THR A 75 13.68 13.89 27.91
N ILE A 76 13.31 13.13 28.93
CA ILE A 76 12.12 12.25 28.91
C ILE A 76 10.83 13.08 28.84
N SER A 77 10.73 14.16 29.61
CA SER A 77 9.58 15.08 29.56
C SER A 77 9.46 15.83 28.23
N GLY A 78 10.56 15.92 27.46
CA GLY A 78 10.56 16.50 26.12
C GLY A 78 10.08 15.55 25.02
N ILE A 79 9.91 14.26 25.31
CA ILE A 79 9.40 13.29 24.33
C ILE A 79 7.88 13.48 24.21
N PRO A 80 7.37 13.80 23.00
CA PRO A 80 5.94 13.99 22.81
C PRO A 80 5.19 12.68 23.08
N LYS A 81 4.10 12.76 23.86
CA LYS A 81 3.29 11.61 24.29
C LYS A 81 2.66 10.83 23.12
N VAL A 82 2.56 11.45 21.95
CA VAL A 82 2.05 10.86 20.71
C VAL A 82 3.01 11.26 19.59
N LEU A 83 3.68 10.29 18.97
CA LEU A 83 4.44 10.57 17.75
C LEU A 83 3.45 10.84 16.61
N PRO A 84 3.49 12.02 15.96
CA PRO A 84 2.69 12.25 14.76
C PRO A 84 3.28 11.38 13.64
N VAL A 85 2.64 10.24 13.37
CA VAL A 85 2.99 9.40 12.22
C VAL A 85 2.58 10.16 10.96
N LYS A 86 3.54 10.86 10.37
CA LYS A 86 3.39 11.43 9.02
C LYS A 86 3.56 10.28 8.03
N HIS A 87 2.45 9.83 7.44
CA HIS A 87 2.49 8.94 6.29
C HIS A 87 2.99 9.74 5.08
N HIS A 88 4.30 9.71 4.83
CA HIS A 88 4.88 10.21 3.59
C HIS A 88 4.65 9.16 2.50
N HIS A 89 3.66 9.40 1.63
CA HIS A 89 3.54 8.67 0.37
C HIS A 89 4.66 9.16 -0.56
N HIS A 90 5.85 8.58 -0.43
CA HIS A 90 6.90 8.73 -1.42
C HIS A 90 6.49 7.93 -2.66
N LEU A 91 5.81 8.60 -3.59
CA LEU A 91 5.82 8.15 -4.98
C LEU A 91 7.25 8.39 -5.46
N GLU A 92 8.05 7.34 -5.58
CA GLU A 92 9.38 7.43 -6.17
C GLU A 92 9.27 8.00 -7.59
N ASP A 93 10.22 8.83 -8.01
CA ASP A 93 10.24 9.42 -9.35
C ASP A 93 10.27 8.36 -10.47
N SER A 94 10.70 7.13 -10.14
CA SER A 94 10.61 5.93 -10.99
C SER A 94 9.16 5.53 -11.31
N ALA A 95 8.21 5.81 -10.43
CA ALA A 95 6.79 5.51 -10.61
C ALA A 95 6.09 6.51 -11.54
N LEU A 96 6.60 7.73 -11.71
CA LEU A 96 6.04 8.70 -12.66
C LEU A 96 6.10 8.18 -14.10
N GLY A 97 7.21 7.53 -14.48
CA GLY A 97 7.35 6.91 -15.80
C GLY A 97 6.38 5.75 -16.01
N PHE A 98 6.16 4.92 -14.97
CA PHE A 98 5.21 3.82 -15.01
C PHE A 98 3.76 4.31 -15.15
N ILE A 99 3.38 5.36 -14.42
CA ILE A 99 2.04 5.97 -14.51
C ILE A 99 1.83 6.62 -15.89
N GLY A 100 2.84 7.36 -16.39
CA GLY A 100 2.79 7.97 -17.71
C GLY A 100 2.68 6.91 -18.82
N GLY A 101 3.50 5.86 -18.75
CA GLY A 101 3.44 4.72 -19.67
C GLY A 101 2.10 3.99 -19.62
N GLY A 102 1.55 3.79 -18.41
CA GLY A 102 0.22 3.22 -18.21
C GLY A 102 -0.87 4.07 -18.86
N PHE A 103 -0.80 5.40 -18.75
CA PHE A 103 -1.76 6.30 -19.39
C PHE A 103 -1.67 6.24 -20.91
N VAL A 104 -0.46 6.24 -21.48
CA VAL A 104 -0.25 6.10 -22.93
C VAL A 104 -0.78 4.76 -23.43
N LEU A 105 -0.52 3.67 -22.70
CA LEU A 105 -1.03 2.34 -23.04
C LEU A 105 -2.56 2.28 -22.97
N LEU A 106 -3.17 2.91 -21.96
CA LEU A 106 -4.62 3.01 -21.84
C LEU A 106 -5.21 3.77 -23.03
N LEU A 107 -4.63 4.91 -23.42
CA LEU A 107 -5.09 5.65 -24.59
C LEU A 107 -4.97 4.82 -25.88
N LEU A 108 -3.84 4.13 -26.07
CA LEU A 108 -3.61 3.30 -27.25
C LEU A 108 -4.63 2.15 -27.32
N THR A 109 -4.88 1.47 -26.20
CA THR A 109 -5.88 0.40 -26.11
C THR A 109 -7.30 0.92 -26.33
N ALA A 110 -7.65 2.09 -25.79
CA ALA A 110 -8.96 2.71 -25.99
C ALA A 110 -9.20 3.07 -27.46
N VAL A 111 -8.19 3.65 -28.13
CA VAL A 111 -8.26 3.95 -29.57
C VAL A 111 -8.41 2.65 -30.36
N SER A 112 -7.57 1.65 -30.11
CA SER A 112 -7.62 0.35 -30.79
C SER A 112 -8.98 -0.34 -30.61
N ALA A 113 -9.50 -0.40 -29.38
CA ALA A 113 -10.81 -0.97 -29.07
C ALA A 113 -11.93 -0.20 -29.78
N SER A 114 -11.86 1.13 -29.81
CA SER A 114 -12.83 1.99 -30.49
C SER A 114 -12.84 1.75 -32.01
N LEU A 115 -11.66 1.64 -32.62
CA LEU A 115 -11.54 1.28 -34.04
C LEU A 115 -12.10 -0.12 -34.29
N CYS A 116 -11.75 -1.11 -33.46
CA CYS A 116 -12.26 -2.47 -33.59
C CYS A 116 -13.79 -2.50 -33.52
N PHE A 117 -14.38 -1.78 -32.56
CA PHE A 117 -15.82 -1.69 -32.43
C PHE A 117 -16.49 -0.97 -33.62
N SER A 118 -15.91 0.14 -34.10
CA SER A 118 -16.42 0.85 -35.28
C SER A 118 -16.41 -0.06 -36.51
N LEU A 119 -15.29 -0.74 -36.76
CA LEU A 119 -15.14 -1.67 -37.88
C LEU A 119 -16.09 -2.86 -37.76
N TYR A 120 -16.28 -3.40 -36.55
CA TYR A 120 -17.24 -4.48 -36.33
C TYR A 120 -18.67 -4.03 -36.68
N ARG A 121 -19.08 -2.86 -36.19
CA ARG A 121 -20.40 -2.30 -36.47
C ARG A 121 -20.60 -2.03 -37.96
N GLU A 122 -19.63 -1.41 -38.61
CA GLU A 122 -19.68 -1.16 -40.06
C GLU A 122 -19.73 -2.45 -40.85
N ASN A 123 -18.95 -3.46 -40.47
CA ASN A 123 -18.96 -4.77 -41.11
C ASN A 123 -20.33 -5.45 -40.98
N SER A 124 -20.96 -5.41 -39.80
CA SER A 124 -22.32 -5.95 -39.62
C SER A 124 -23.35 -5.23 -40.50
N LEU A 125 -23.27 -3.89 -40.60
CA LEU A 125 -24.13 -3.11 -41.48
C LEU A 125 -23.87 -3.42 -42.97
N LEU A 126 -22.61 -3.61 -43.36
CA LEU A 126 -22.24 -4.01 -44.72
C LEU A 126 -22.77 -5.41 -45.04
N GLN A 127 -22.72 -6.35 -44.09
CA GLN A 127 -23.30 -7.69 -44.27
C GLN A 127 -24.80 -7.60 -44.53
N GLU A 128 -25.55 -6.83 -43.75
CA GLU A 128 -26.99 -6.64 -43.95
C GLU A 128 -27.29 -6.00 -45.32
N ARG A 129 -26.56 -4.93 -45.69
CA ARG A 129 -26.70 -4.28 -47.00
C ARG A 129 -26.34 -5.22 -48.15
N SER A 130 -25.32 -6.06 -47.98
CA SER A 130 -24.91 -7.05 -48.99
C SER A 130 -26.00 -8.08 -49.22
N LEU A 131 -26.71 -8.52 -48.17
CA LEU A 131 -27.82 -9.45 -48.29
C LEU A 131 -28.98 -8.82 -49.05
N LYS A 132 -29.37 -7.59 -48.70
CA LYS A 132 -30.42 -6.83 -49.41
C LYS A 132 -30.07 -6.65 -50.89
N TYR A 133 -28.84 -6.25 -51.20
CA TYR A 133 -28.38 -6.10 -52.58
C TYR A 133 -28.38 -7.44 -53.34
N ARG A 134 -27.89 -8.53 -52.73
CA ARG A 134 -27.94 -9.88 -53.34
C ARG A 134 -29.36 -10.33 -53.63
N LEU A 135 -30.29 -10.02 -52.72
CA LEU A 135 -31.72 -10.29 -52.90
C LEU A 135 -32.25 -9.50 -54.10
N THR A 136 -32.04 -8.19 -54.15
CA THR A 136 -32.46 -7.35 -55.29
C THR A 136 -31.85 -7.83 -56.61
N ARG A 137 -30.60 -8.28 -56.62
CA ARG A 137 -29.95 -8.84 -57.82
C ARG A 137 -30.60 -10.13 -58.29
N LEU A 138 -31.10 -10.96 -57.38
CA LEU A 138 -31.79 -12.20 -57.72
C LEU A 138 -33.18 -11.93 -58.30
N TYR A 139 -33.96 -11.03 -57.67
CA TYR A 139 -35.33 -10.72 -58.08
C TYR A 139 -35.40 -9.76 -59.28
N TYR A 140 -34.46 -8.82 -59.39
CA TYR A 140 -34.45 -7.75 -60.40
C TYR A 140 -33.09 -7.63 -61.12
N PRO A 141 -32.63 -8.68 -61.82
CA PRO A 141 -31.28 -8.75 -62.36
C PRO A 141 -30.97 -7.72 -63.46
N ALA A 142 -31.99 -7.21 -64.16
CA ALA A 142 -31.82 -6.17 -65.18
C ALA A 142 -31.53 -4.81 -64.54
N ILE A 143 -32.26 -4.47 -63.48
CA ILE A 143 -32.09 -3.20 -62.75
C ILE A 143 -30.72 -3.17 -62.08
N THR A 144 -30.32 -4.25 -61.41
CA THR A 144 -29.00 -4.30 -60.76
C THR A 144 -27.86 -4.20 -61.77
N ARG A 145 -27.96 -4.86 -62.94
CA ARG A 145 -26.95 -4.73 -64.00
C ARG A 145 -26.84 -3.30 -64.53
N TRP A 146 -27.97 -2.60 -64.67
CA TRP A 146 -27.98 -1.20 -65.05
C TRP A 146 -27.38 -0.31 -63.95
N MET A 147 -27.70 -0.54 -62.68
CA MET A 147 -27.12 0.21 -61.57
C MET A 147 -25.60 0.03 -61.52
N ASP A 148 -25.12 -1.21 -61.60
CA ASP A 148 -23.69 -1.53 -61.57
C ASP A 148 -22.94 -0.91 -62.76
N SER A 149 -23.52 -0.97 -63.97
CA SER A 149 -22.91 -0.38 -65.17
C SER A 149 -22.91 1.15 -65.14
N THR A 150 -23.96 1.76 -64.58
CA THR A 150 -24.06 3.22 -64.43
C THR A 150 -23.05 3.72 -63.40
N TYR A 151 -22.98 3.07 -62.24
CA TYR A 151 -22.04 3.43 -61.18
C TYR A 151 -20.59 3.23 -61.61
N SER A 152 -20.26 2.11 -62.25
CA SER A 152 -18.89 1.84 -62.73
C SER A 152 -18.44 2.80 -63.83
N ARG A 153 -19.37 3.32 -64.64
CA ARG A 153 -19.06 4.31 -65.69
C ARG A 153 -18.77 5.71 -65.14
N SER A 154 -19.54 6.14 -64.14
CA SER A 154 -19.35 7.46 -63.52
C SER A 154 -19.78 7.47 -62.05
N PRO A 155 -18.88 7.16 -61.10
CA PRO A 155 -19.24 7.04 -59.70
C PRO A 155 -19.67 8.37 -59.09
N ASP A 156 -18.94 9.45 -59.35
CA ASP A 156 -19.22 10.77 -58.76
C ASP A 156 -20.55 11.34 -59.25
N SER A 157 -20.79 11.28 -60.57
CA SER A 157 -22.06 11.74 -61.15
C SER A 157 -23.25 10.90 -60.68
N THR A 158 -23.05 9.59 -60.52
CA THR A 158 -24.10 8.70 -60.00
C THR A 158 -24.43 9.05 -58.54
N ARG A 159 -23.41 9.35 -57.71
CA ARG A 159 -23.63 9.77 -56.33
C ARG A 159 -24.46 11.05 -56.26
N GLN A 160 -24.09 12.09 -57.00
CA GLN A 160 -24.83 13.35 -57.03
C GLN A 160 -26.27 13.16 -57.53
N LEU A 161 -26.46 12.33 -58.56
CA LEU A 161 -27.79 12.01 -59.07
C LEU A 161 -28.64 11.33 -58.00
N VAL A 162 -28.11 10.31 -57.32
CA VAL A 162 -28.81 9.59 -56.25
C VAL A 162 -29.20 10.55 -55.13
N GLU A 163 -28.26 11.37 -54.64
CA GLU A 163 -28.54 12.36 -53.59
C GLU A 163 -29.67 13.31 -54.00
N SER A 164 -29.68 13.78 -55.25
CA SER A 164 -30.75 14.66 -55.75
C SER A 164 -32.12 13.97 -55.83
N LEU A 165 -32.15 12.70 -56.23
CA LEU A 165 -33.38 11.91 -56.34
C LEU A 165 -33.92 11.56 -54.95
N GLU A 166 -33.06 11.19 -54.02
CA GLU A 166 -33.41 10.93 -52.62
C GLU A 166 -34.00 12.19 -51.96
N ALA A 167 -33.34 13.34 -52.12
CA ALA A 167 -33.83 14.61 -51.60
C ALA A 167 -35.21 14.97 -52.18
N ARG A 168 -35.41 14.78 -53.48
CA ARG A 168 -36.70 15.00 -54.14
C ARG A 168 -37.77 14.05 -53.60
N GLN A 169 -37.45 12.78 -53.42
CA GLN A 169 -38.39 11.78 -52.91
C GLN A 169 -38.79 12.10 -51.47
N GLN A 170 -37.84 12.50 -50.62
CA GLN A 170 -38.11 12.94 -49.26
C GLN A 170 -39.03 14.17 -49.23
N ALA A 171 -38.79 15.17 -50.09
CA ALA A 171 -39.63 16.36 -50.17
C ALA A 171 -41.09 16.02 -50.54
N ILE A 172 -41.29 15.08 -51.48
CA ILE A 172 -42.62 14.60 -51.86
C ILE A 172 -43.31 13.90 -50.68
N LEU A 173 -42.59 13.02 -49.98
CA LEU A 173 -43.15 12.30 -48.82
C LEU A 173 -43.54 13.27 -47.70
N GLN A 174 -42.70 14.26 -47.40
CA GLN A 174 -43.00 15.29 -46.41
C GLN A 174 -44.19 16.15 -46.83
N ALA A 175 -44.29 16.52 -48.10
CA ALA A 175 -45.45 17.26 -48.62
C ALA A 175 -46.75 16.44 -48.46
N GLN A 176 -46.71 15.15 -48.76
CA GLN A 176 -47.86 14.25 -48.59
C GLN A 176 -48.26 14.07 -47.13
N GLU A 177 -47.28 13.91 -46.23
CA GLU A 177 -47.54 13.82 -44.78
C GLU A 177 -48.16 15.12 -44.25
N LEU A 178 -47.65 16.27 -44.69
CA LEU A 178 -48.17 17.57 -44.30
C LEU A 178 -49.58 17.82 -44.85
N GLU A 179 -49.84 17.39 -46.09
CA GLU A 179 -51.19 17.43 -46.66
C GLU A 179 -52.16 16.57 -45.84
N LYS A 180 -51.79 15.34 -45.48
CA LYS A 180 -52.62 14.47 -44.63
C LYS A 180 -52.92 15.11 -43.28
N ARG A 181 -51.90 15.68 -42.60
CA ARG A 181 -52.09 16.38 -41.33
C ARG A 181 -53.04 17.57 -41.46
N LYS A 182 -52.89 18.39 -42.51
CA LYS A 182 -53.79 19.51 -42.76
C LYS A 182 -55.22 19.06 -43.06
N GLN A 183 -55.40 17.96 -43.78
CA GLN A 183 -56.71 17.38 -44.03
C GLN A 183 -57.36 16.87 -42.73
N GLU A 184 -56.59 16.25 -41.84
CA GLU A 184 -57.06 15.82 -40.52
C GLU A 184 -57.46 17.01 -39.64
N GLU A 185 -56.61 18.04 -39.54
CA GLU A 185 -56.92 19.28 -38.80
C GLU A 185 -58.16 19.99 -39.35
N ALA A 186 -58.30 20.05 -40.69
CA ALA A 186 -59.48 20.64 -41.31
C ALA A 186 -60.77 19.85 -40.98
N ARG A 187 -60.71 18.51 -41.00
CA ARG A 187 -61.83 17.65 -40.61
C ARG A 187 -62.22 17.86 -39.14
N GLU A 188 -61.24 17.92 -38.24
CA GLU A 188 -61.49 18.22 -36.82
C GLU A 188 -62.11 19.60 -36.62
N ALA A 189 -61.63 20.61 -37.34
CA ALA A 189 -62.18 21.96 -37.29
C ALA A 189 -63.64 22.01 -37.80
N THR A 190 -63.95 21.31 -38.89
CA THR A 190 -65.34 21.21 -39.39
C THR A 190 -66.25 20.50 -38.40
N GLN A 191 -65.80 19.41 -37.78
CA GLN A 191 -66.58 18.69 -36.76
C GLN A 191 -66.84 19.56 -35.53
N LYS A 192 -65.84 20.31 -35.05
CA LYS A 192 -66.02 21.27 -33.94
C LYS A 192 -67.01 22.37 -34.31
N LEU A 193 -66.97 22.87 -35.55
CA LEU A 193 -67.89 23.90 -36.03
C LEU A 193 -69.34 23.37 -36.08
N GLU A 194 -69.56 22.17 -36.60
CA GLU A 194 -70.87 21.51 -36.60
C GLU A 194 -71.42 21.29 -35.18
N GLN A 195 -70.58 20.87 -34.23
CA GLN A 195 -70.96 20.73 -32.82
C GLN A 195 -71.39 22.07 -32.21
N LEU A 196 -70.68 23.17 -32.52
CA LEU A 196 -71.03 24.50 -32.03
C LEU A 196 -72.34 25.03 -32.65
N LEU A 197 -72.59 24.75 -33.94
CA LEU A 197 -73.84 25.15 -34.60
C LEU A 197 -75.04 24.38 -34.04
N ASN A 198 -74.95 23.06 -33.92
CA ASN A 198 -76.00 22.23 -33.32
C ASN A 198 -76.23 22.53 -31.82
N GLY A 199 -75.19 22.98 -31.11
CA GLY A 199 -75.30 23.49 -29.74
C GLY A 199 -76.04 24.82 -29.64
N LYS A 200 -75.87 25.72 -30.63
CA LYS A 200 -76.60 27.00 -30.71
C LYS A 200 -78.06 26.83 -31.14
N GLU A 201 -78.36 25.84 -31.99
CA GLU A 201 -79.74 25.54 -32.41
C GLU A 201 -80.62 25.00 -31.28
N LYS A 202 -80.00 24.47 -30.20
CA LYS A 202 -80.68 24.02 -28.97
C LYS A 202 -80.88 25.11 -27.92
N LEU A 203 -80.47 26.35 -28.17
CA LEU A 203 -80.84 27.48 -27.31
C LEU A 203 -82.23 28.00 -27.73
N PRO A 204 -83.25 27.95 -26.85
CA PRO A 204 -84.56 28.46 -27.19
C PRO A 204 -84.47 29.97 -27.44
N ALA A 205 -85.05 30.42 -28.55
CA ALA A 205 -85.42 31.80 -28.75
C ALA A 205 -86.43 32.21 -27.66
N SER A 206 -85.94 32.60 -26.50
CA SER A 206 -86.71 33.21 -25.43
C SER A 206 -86.47 34.72 -25.48
N ARG A 207 -87.47 35.41 -26.02
CA ARG A 207 -87.93 36.79 -25.79
C ARG A 207 -87.00 37.76 -25.09
#